data_AF-A0A0C2VJS8-F1
#
_entry.id   AF-A0A0C2VJS8-F1
#
_cell.length_a   1.000
_cell.length_b   1.000
_cell.length_c   1.000
_cell.angle_alpha   90.00
_cell.angle_beta   90.00
_cell.angle_gamma   90.00
#
_symmetry.space_group_name_H-M   'P 1'
#
loop_
_entity.id
_entity.type
_entity.pdbx_description
1 polymer ?
#
loop_
_entity_poly.entity_id
_entity_poly.type
_entity_poly.pdbx_seq_one_letter_code
_entity_poly.pdbx_strand_id
1 'polypeptide(L)'
;MISNLFVSFIGFASGIAVGGGFVAFLAVLGIIPRLIQLVGSRVHLRSLEWAVITGAMTGLAGSIYEVSTEFAIWLVPLVGLLAGTFIGMLAAALTEVLDVIPIVTRRLGMASKLQAIMHAIVFGKVAGSLFYWLLFIPYK
;
A
#
# COMPACT_ATOMS: atom_id res chain seq x y z
N MET A 1 -22.85 29.25 6.69
CA MET A 1 -22.87 28.67 5.31
C MET A 1 -21.48 28.62 4.69
N ILE A 2 -20.68 29.70 4.71
CA ILE A 2 -19.29 29.73 4.17
C ILE A 2 -18.40 28.64 4.80
N SER A 3 -18.53 28.40 6.11
CA SER A 3 -17.80 27.32 6.80
C SER A 3 -18.11 25.92 6.26
N ASN A 4 -19.37 25.64 5.89
CA ASN A 4 -19.76 24.28 5.43
C ASN A 4 -19.25 24.03 4.01
N LEU A 5 -19.30 25.05 3.13
CA LEU A 5 -18.71 24.97 1.80
C LEU A 5 -17.20 24.74 1.85
N PHE A 6 -16.50 25.44 2.76
CA PHE A 6 -15.07 25.27 2.93
C PHE A 6 -14.70 23.89 3.47
N VAL A 7 -15.44 23.37 4.45
CA VAL A 7 -15.26 22.01 4.98
C VAL A 7 -15.55 20.94 3.92
N SER A 8 -16.61 21.10 3.12
CA SER A 8 -16.88 20.19 2.01
C SER A 8 -15.77 20.22 0.94
N PHE A 9 -15.22 21.39 0.64
CA PHE A 9 -14.10 21.52 -0.29
C PHE A 9 -12.84 20.82 0.23
N ILE A 10 -12.48 21.05 1.50
CA ILE A 10 -11.33 20.38 2.13
C ILE A 10 -11.55 18.86 2.18
N GLY A 11 -12.75 18.42 2.57
CA GLY A 11 -13.10 17.00 2.60
C GLY A 11 -12.95 16.36 1.22
N PHE A 12 -13.46 17.01 0.17
CA PHE A 12 -13.32 16.51 -1.20
C PHE A 12 -11.86 16.50 -1.69
N ALA A 13 -11.10 17.57 -1.42
CA ALA A 13 -9.69 17.64 -1.77
C ALA A 13 -8.85 16.56 -1.06
N SER A 14 -9.10 16.34 0.23
CA SER A 14 -8.46 15.27 1.00
C SER A 14 -8.84 13.88 0.48
N GLY A 15 -10.10 13.67 0.09
CA GLY A 15 -10.56 12.42 -0.52
C GLY A 15 -9.85 12.09 -1.82
N ILE A 16 -9.68 13.09 -2.71
CA ILE A 16 -8.91 12.94 -3.95
C ILE A 16 -7.43 12.64 -3.65
N ALA A 17 -6.83 13.36 -2.69
CA ALA A 17 -5.42 13.15 -2.33
C ALA A 17 -5.19 11.73 -1.79
N VAL A 18 -6.03 11.25 -0.87
CA VAL A 18 -5.92 9.91 -0.28
C VAL A 18 -6.22 8.84 -1.31
N GLY A 19 -7.28 8.99 -2.11
CA GLY A 19 -7.63 8.06 -3.19
C GLY A 19 -6.53 7.96 -4.25
N GLY A 20 -5.97 9.09 -4.66
CA GLY A 20 -4.83 9.14 -5.58
C GLY A 20 -3.60 8.46 -5.02
N GLY A 21 -3.28 8.69 -3.74
CA GLY A 21 -2.19 8.00 -3.04
C GLY A 21 -2.39 6.49 -2.98
N PHE A 22 -3.62 6.03 -2.71
CA PHE A 22 -3.96 4.62 -2.69
C PHE A 22 -3.78 3.96 -4.06
N VAL A 23 -4.32 4.56 -5.13
CA VAL A 23 -4.17 4.02 -6.49
C VAL A 23 -2.70 4.01 -6.93
N ALA A 24 -1.95 5.07 -6.64
CA ALA A 24 -0.52 5.13 -6.94
C ALA A 24 0.27 4.03 -6.23
N PHE A 25 -0.02 3.78 -4.96
CA PHE A 25 0.58 2.69 -4.18
C PHE A 25 0.32 1.32 -4.81
N LEU A 26 -0.94 1.02 -5.16
CA LEU A 26 -1.32 -0.25 -5.79
C LEU A 26 -0.63 -0.43 -7.16
N ALA A 27 -0.48 0.66 -7.92
CA ALA A 27 0.15 0.65 -9.23
C ALA A 27 1.67 0.42 -9.14
N VAL A 28 2.36 1.12 -8.23
CA VAL A 28 3.82 1.00 -8.04
C VAL A 28 4.21 -0.39 -7.57
N LEU A 29 3.44 -0.98 -6.65
CA LEU A 29 3.67 -2.35 -6.20
C LEU A 29 3.20 -3.42 -7.19
N GLY A 30 2.52 -3.04 -8.27
CA GLY A 30 2.04 -3.99 -9.28
C GLY A 30 0.99 -4.96 -8.75
N ILE A 31 0.15 -4.55 -7.80
CA ILE A 31 -0.85 -5.42 -7.17
C ILE A 31 -1.90 -5.87 -8.19
N ILE A 32 -2.42 -4.95 -9.01
CA ILE A 32 -3.41 -5.29 -10.04
C ILE A 32 -2.86 -6.31 -11.06
N PRO A 33 -1.66 -6.12 -11.65
CA PRO A 33 -1.03 -7.15 -12.48
C PRO A 33 -0.92 -8.52 -11.82
N ARG A 34 -0.57 -8.59 -10.53
CA ARG A 34 -0.45 -9.86 -9.79
C ARG A 34 -1.80 -10.52 -9.57
N LEU A 35 -2.84 -9.75 -9.24
CA LEU A 35 -4.21 -10.27 -9.13
C LEU A 35 -4.65 -10.93 -10.44
N ILE A 36 -4.35 -10.31 -11.58
CA ILE A 36 -4.66 -10.86 -12.90
C ILE A 36 -3.88 -12.16 -13.16
N GLN A 37 -2.61 -12.21 -12.75
CA GLN A 37 -1.80 -13.42 -12.87
C GLN A 37 -2.37 -14.57 -12.02
N LEU A 38 -2.84 -14.28 -10.79
CA LEU A 38 -3.48 -15.26 -9.91
C LEU A 38 -4.81 -15.77 -10.48
N VAL A 39 -5.61 -14.88 -11.09
CA VAL A 39 -6.88 -15.25 -11.74
C VAL A 39 -6.66 -15.99 -13.07
N GLY A 40 -5.45 -15.89 -13.66
CA GLY A 40 -5.09 -16.57 -14.90
C GLY A 40 -5.79 -16.02 -16.16
N SER A 41 -6.53 -14.91 -16.05
CA SER A 41 -7.30 -14.35 -17.16
C SER A 41 -7.34 -12.82 -17.13
N ARG A 42 -6.90 -12.20 -18.24
CA ARG A 42 -6.93 -10.75 -18.44
C ARG A 42 -8.35 -10.20 -18.66
N VAL A 43 -9.33 -11.07 -18.94
CA VAL A 43 -10.74 -10.67 -19.18
C VAL A 43 -11.37 -10.08 -17.91
N HIS A 44 -10.88 -10.46 -16.73
CA HIS A 44 -11.42 -10.01 -15.44
C HIS A 44 -10.79 -8.72 -14.89
N LEU A 45 -9.94 -8.03 -15.68
CA LEU A 45 -9.26 -6.80 -15.25
C LEU A 45 -10.22 -5.77 -14.65
N ARG A 46 -11.28 -5.42 -15.36
CA ARG A 46 -12.27 -4.43 -14.88
C ARG A 46 -12.98 -4.89 -13.62
N SER A 47 -13.33 -6.17 -13.53
CA SER A 47 -13.99 -6.71 -12.34
C SER A 47 -13.08 -6.66 -11.12
N LEU A 48 -11.77 -6.90 -11.30
CA LEU A 48 -10.78 -6.77 -10.22
C LEU A 48 -10.59 -5.32 -9.78
N GLU A 49 -10.51 -4.37 -10.73
CA GLU A 49 -10.45 -2.94 -10.41
C GLU A 49 -11.67 -2.50 -9.59
N TRP A 50 -12.87 -2.88 -10.03
CA TRP A 50 -14.09 -2.59 -9.29
C TRP A 50 -14.12 -3.28 -7.91
N ALA A 51 -13.63 -4.52 -7.79
CA ALA A 51 -13.54 -5.20 -6.51
C ALA A 51 -12.61 -4.47 -5.53
N VAL A 52 -11.47 -3.95 -6.01
CA VAL A 52 -10.55 -3.14 -5.19
C VAL A 52 -11.18 -1.81 -4.79
N ILE A 53 -11.83 -1.11 -5.72
CA ILE A 53 -12.48 0.18 -5.44
C ILE A 53 -13.61 0.01 -4.42
N THR A 54 -14.47 -0.98 -4.63
CA THR A 54 -15.59 -1.28 -3.72
C THR A 54 -15.10 -1.74 -2.36
N GLY A 55 -14.05 -2.56 -2.30
CA GLY A 55 -13.40 -2.96 -1.05
C GLY A 55 -12.78 -1.79 -0.28
N ALA A 56 -12.15 -0.84 -0.99
CA ALA A 56 -11.60 0.37 -0.37
C ALA A 56 -12.72 1.28 0.16
N MET A 57 -13.79 1.46 -0.62
CA MET A 57 -14.96 2.25 -0.21
C MET A 57 -15.66 1.63 1.01
N THR A 58 -15.86 0.31 1.03
CA THR A 58 -16.51 -0.39 2.15
C THR A 58 -15.64 -0.40 3.39
N GLY A 59 -14.32 -0.58 3.25
CA GLY A 59 -13.36 -0.47 4.35
C GLY A 59 -13.33 0.93 4.95
N LEU A 60 -13.34 1.97 4.11
CA LEU A 60 -13.42 3.36 4.57
C LEU A 60 -14.72 3.63 5.31
N ALA A 61 -15.86 3.22 4.76
CA ALA A 61 -17.16 3.34 5.44
C ALA A 61 -17.14 2.61 6.79
N GLY A 62 -16.65 1.36 6.84
CA GLY A 62 -16.52 0.59 8.08
C GLY A 62 -15.65 1.27 9.14
N SER A 63 -14.59 1.97 8.73
CA SER A 63 -13.72 2.71 9.65
C SER A 63 -14.38 3.96 10.27
N ILE A 64 -15.33 4.59 9.55
CA ILE A 64 -16.00 5.81 10.01
C ILE A 64 -17.21 5.47 10.87
N TYR A 65 -17.96 4.42 10.52
CA TYR A 65 -19.26 4.12 11.13
C TYR A 65 -19.21 3.15 12.32
N GLU A 66 -18.02 2.79 12.83
CA GLU A 66 -17.81 1.84 13.94
C GLU A 66 -18.83 0.69 13.94
N VAL A 67 -18.88 -0.04 12.82
CA VAL A 67 -19.93 -1.04 12.60
C VAL A 67 -19.70 -2.26 13.50
N SER A 68 -20.43 -2.33 14.61
CA SER A 68 -20.47 -3.51 15.48
C SER A 68 -21.66 -4.40 15.10
N THR A 69 -21.43 -5.38 14.21
CA THR A 69 -22.45 -6.36 13.80
C THR A 69 -22.27 -7.68 14.52
N GLU A 70 -23.36 -8.28 15.03
CA GLU A 70 -23.34 -9.62 15.64
C GLU A 70 -22.93 -10.73 14.64
N PHE A 71 -23.12 -10.48 13.34
CA PHE A 71 -22.65 -11.34 12.25
C PHE A 71 -21.12 -11.32 12.03
N ALA A 72 -20.39 -10.46 12.76
CA ALA A 72 -18.94 -10.31 12.62
C ALA A 72 -18.19 -11.64 12.86
N ILE A 73 -18.69 -12.53 13.72
CA ILE A 73 -17.98 -13.77 14.06
C ILE A 73 -17.78 -14.71 12.84
N TRP A 74 -18.70 -14.68 11.88
CA TRP A 74 -18.60 -15.48 10.65
C TRP A 74 -17.82 -14.76 9.53
N LEU A 75 -17.83 -13.42 9.55
CA LEU A 75 -17.13 -12.60 8.57
C LEU A 75 -15.65 -12.43 8.88
N VAL A 76 -15.27 -12.39 10.17
CA VAL A 76 -13.89 -12.17 10.62
C VAL A 76 -12.90 -13.20 10.04
N PRO A 77 -13.17 -14.52 10.04
CA PRO A 77 -12.25 -15.49 9.44
C PRO A 77 -12.06 -15.28 7.94
N LEU A 78 -13.15 -14.98 7.21
CA LEU A 78 -13.10 -14.73 5.77
C LEU A 78 -12.30 -13.46 5.44
N VAL A 79 -12.59 -12.37 6.15
CA VAL A 79 -11.87 -11.10 6.00
C VAL A 79 -10.40 -11.27 6.42
N GLY A 80 -10.13 -12.04 7.46
CA GLY A 80 -8.76 -12.37 7.90
C GLY A 80 -7.97 -13.13 6.84
N LEU A 81 -8.58 -14.11 6.16
CA LEU A 81 -7.95 -14.81 5.05
C LEU A 81 -7.67 -13.86 3.86
N LEU A 82 -8.63 -13.01 3.50
CA LEU A 82 -8.46 -12.03 2.43
C LEU A 82 -7.39 -10.97 2.78
N ALA A 83 -7.31 -10.55 4.03
CA ALA A 83 -6.26 -9.67 4.51
C ALA A 83 -4.89 -10.38 4.45
N GLY A 84 -4.84 -11.65 4.84
CA GLY A 84 -3.64 -12.47 4.75
C GLY A 84 -3.13 -12.62 3.32
N THR A 85 -4.02 -12.89 2.36
CA THR A 85 -3.62 -12.97 0.94
C THR A 85 -3.15 -11.62 0.41
N PHE A 86 -3.81 -10.52 0.80
CA PHE A 86 -3.38 -9.17 0.45
C PHE A 86 -2.00 -8.84 1.01
N ILE A 87 -1.75 -9.09 2.30
CA ILE A 87 -0.44 -8.88 2.93
C ILE A 87 0.62 -9.80 2.29
N GLY A 88 0.27 -11.04 1.97
CA GLY A 88 1.16 -11.96 1.25
C GLY A 88 1.56 -11.42 -0.13
N MET A 89 0.60 -10.88 -0.89
CA MET A 89 0.89 -10.22 -2.17
C MET A 89 1.75 -8.97 -2.00
N LEU A 90 1.53 -8.17 -0.95
CA LEU A 90 2.37 -7.01 -0.63
C LEU A 90 3.80 -7.43 -0.29
N ALA A 91 3.98 -8.49 0.48
CA ALA A 91 5.30 -9.01 0.84
C ALA A 91 6.05 -9.49 -0.40
N ALA A 92 5.39 -10.28 -1.25
CA ALA A 92 5.94 -10.70 -2.54
C ALA A 92 6.24 -9.50 -3.46
N ALA A 93 5.45 -8.43 -3.37
CA ALA A 93 5.66 -7.21 -4.13
C ALA A 93 6.91 -6.46 -3.71
N LEU A 94 7.11 -6.35 -2.40
CA LEU A 94 8.34 -5.79 -1.86
C LEU A 94 9.56 -6.59 -2.31
N THR A 95 9.52 -7.93 -2.23
CA THR A 95 10.69 -8.75 -2.58
C THR A 95 11.05 -8.62 -4.06
N GLU A 96 10.06 -8.63 -4.96
CA GLU A 96 10.33 -8.42 -6.38
C GLU A 96 10.90 -7.03 -6.67
N VAL A 97 10.39 -5.97 -6.03
CA VAL A 97 10.94 -4.62 -6.19
C VAL A 97 12.35 -4.51 -5.62
N LEU A 98 12.64 -5.19 -4.51
CA LEU A 98 13.98 -5.23 -3.94
C LEU A 98 14.98 -5.94 -4.87
N ASP A 99 14.54 -7.02 -5.54
CA ASP A 99 15.35 -7.74 -6.52
C ASP A 99 15.65 -6.93 -7.78
N VAL A 100 14.86 -5.87 -8.06
CA VAL A 100 15.15 -4.92 -9.15
C VAL A 100 16.40 -4.09 -8.86
N ILE A 101 16.74 -3.80 -7.60
CA ILE A 101 17.89 -2.96 -7.25
C ILE A 101 19.21 -3.56 -7.78
N PRO A 102 19.54 -4.84 -7.53
CA PRO A 102 20.70 -5.50 -8.15
C PRO A 102 20.67 -5.48 -9.68
N ILE A 103 19.50 -5.67 -10.29
CA ILE A 103 19.34 -5.70 -11.75
C ILE A 103 19.72 -4.35 -12.35
N VAL A 104 19.17 -3.26 -11.81
CA VAL A 104 19.48 -1.90 -12.25
C VAL A 104 20.96 -1.58 -12.06
N THR A 105 21.52 -1.96 -10.91
CA THR A 105 22.94 -1.75 -10.59
C THR A 105 23.87 -2.44 -11.59
N ARG A 106 23.53 -3.67 -12.02
CA ARG A 106 24.25 -4.39 -13.07
C ARG A 106 24.09 -3.74 -14.44
N ARG A 107 22.87 -3.28 -14.79
CA ARG A 107 22.61 -2.58 -16.06
C ARG A 107 23.35 -1.25 -16.19
N LEU A 108 23.61 -0.57 -15.08
CA LEU A 108 24.41 0.66 -15.04
C LEU A 108 25.93 0.40 -15.05
N GLY A 109 26.37 -0.86 -15.18
CA GLY A 109 27.79 -1.22 -15.14
C GLY A 109 28.43 -1.11 -13.75
N MET A 110 27.63 -0.91 -12.70
CA MET A 110 28.10 -0.71 -11.32
C MET A 110 28.07 -1.99 -10.48
N ALA A 111 28.10 -3.16 -11.13
CA ALA A 111 27.99 -4.46 -10.46
C ALA A 111 29.03 -4.67 -9.34
N SER A 112 30.26 -4.17 -9.53
CA SER A 112 31.34 -4.23 -8.53
C SER A 112 31.07 -3.38 -7.28
N LYS A 113 30.18 -2.38 -7.37
CA LYS A 113 29.79 -1.51 -6.26
C LYS A 113 28.46 -1.91 -5.61
N LEU A 114 27.85 -3.02 -6.03
CA LEU A 114 26.56 -3.48 -5.51
C LEU A 114 26.59 -3.62 -3.98
N GLN A 115 27.65 -4.22 -3.44
CA GLN A 115 27.79 -4.35 -1.99
C GLN A 115 27.81 -2.99 -1.30
N ALA A 116 28.56 -2.00 -1.82
CA ALA A 116 28.59 -0.65 -1.25
C ALA A 116 27.22 0.05 -1.30
N ILE A 117 26.47 -0.12 -2.40
CA ILE A 117 25.12 0.44 -2.55
C ILE A 117 24.15 -0.19 -1.55
N MET A 118 24.20 -1.52 -1.37
CA MET A 118 23.36 -2.20 -0.38
C MET A 118 23.66 -1.71 1.05
N HIS A 119 24.93 -1.54 1.40
CA HIS A 119 25.31 -0.97 2.71
C HIS A 119 24.82 0.47 2.86
N ALA A 120 24.92 1.31 1.82
CA ALA A 120 24.42 2.69 1.86
C ALA A 120 22.91 2.76 2.10
N ILE A 121 22.13 1.88 1.47
CA ILE A 121 20.67 1.78 1.68
C ILE A 121 20.36 1.35 3.12
N VAL A 122 21.06 0.35 3.64
CA VAL A 122 20.89 -0.12 5.03
C VAL A 122 21.23 0.99 6.02
N PHE A 123 22.37 1.66 5.86
CA PHE A 123 22.77 2.79 6.70
C PHE A 123 21.77 3.94 6.63
N GLY A 124 21.27 4.28 5.45
CA GLY A 124 20.23 5.30 5.29
C GLY A 124 18.95 4.94 6.04
N LYS A 125 18.50 3.67 5.97
CA LYS A 125 17.34 3.18 6.74
C LYS A 125 17.57 3.22 8.24
N VAL A 126 18.74 2.79 8.72
CA VAL A 126 19.08 2.80 10.15
C VAL A 126 19.17 4.23 10.66
N ALA A 127 19.85 5.13 9.95
CA ALA A 127 19.97 6.53 10.31
C ALA A 127 18.60 7.24 10.32
N GLY A 128 17.76 6.99 9.31
CA GLY A 128 16.40 7.51 9.26
C GLY A 128 15.52 7.01 10.40
N SER A 129 15.62 5.72 10.76
CA SER A 129 14.92 5.15 11.92
C SER A 129 15.40 5.79 13.23
N LEU A 130 16.72 5.88 13.43
CA LEU A 130 17.30 6.54 14.61
C LEU A 130 16.87 8.00 14.71
N PHE A 131 16.88 8.73 13.60
CA PHE A 131 16.39 10.11 13.55
C PHE A 131 14.92 10.20 13.97
N TYR A 132 14.07 9.33 13.42
CA TYR A 132 12.64 9.30 13.74
C TYR A 132 12.40 9.06 15.24
N TRP A 133 13.06 8.06 15.81
CA TRP A 133 12.85 7.68 17.22
C TRP A 133 13.54 8.59 18.24
N LEU A 134 14.73 9.12 17.93
CA LEU A 134 15.49 9.95 18.89
C LEU A 134 15.14 11.43 18.81
N LEU A 135 14.82 11.96 17.62
CA LEU A 135 14.65 13.39 17.40
C LEU A 135 13.22 13.78 17.04
N PHE A 136 12.53 12.97 16.23
CA PHE A 136 11.20 13.33 15.72
C PHE A 136 10.05 12.94 16.66
N ILE A 137 10.18 11.83 17.39
CA ILE A 137 9.25 11.48 18.48
C ILE A 137 9.76 12.16 19.76
N PRO A 138 9.16 13.28 20.19
CA PRO A 138 9.40 13.77 21.54
C PRO A 138 8.87 12.74 22.53
N TYR A 139 9.76 12.23 23.37
CA TYR A 139 9.38 11.50 24.58
C TYR A 139 8.43 12.42 25.37
N LYS A 140 7.15 12.05 25.43
CA LYS A 140 6.15 12.63 26.32
C LYS A 140 5.64 11.54 27.24
#